data_AF-A0A2P6TVU1-F1
#
_entry.id   AF-A0A2P6TVU1-F1
#
_cell.length_a   1.000
_cell.length_b   1.000
_cell.length_c   1.000
_cell.angle_alpha   90.00
_cell.angle_beta   90.00
_cell.angle_gamma   90.00
#
_symmetry.space_group_name_H-M   'P 1'
#
loop_
_entity.id
_entity.type
_entity.pdbx_description
1 polymer ?
#
loop_
_entity_poly.entity_id
_entity_poly.type
_entity_poly.pdbx_seq_one_letter_code
_entity_poly.pdbx_strand_id
1 'polypeptide(L)'
;MTLHDEIEIEDMDWSEELQAFTYQCPCGDLFQITLDELAAGEEIAKCPSCSLYVRVIYDPQDFQQPAGLEAYAAQVSAAEPVRLLLVGDMGLYNSRAWPALSADAASGAYDALLHVGDLAYDLAGLQGRRGAAFLAHVEPAVAQLPYMVLPGNHEWHANFSHYRALFAMPQRQRGDNLYYSFDLGPLHVLVYNTEAFFWPDSFGEAQQRAMFEWMEADLQAANANRARTPWVLVAGHRPMYCVEAHGGRCNAEHEASRLGIPSVCPHNNPAACRPLHPPGSSGSSISFPVEQLFHRYGVDLAVYGHVHDYERYFPAFNLTAHPPESSGDGNGGSRASGSVLKYEPSSPVTVWEEPCAAVHVTTGAGGNSEMRVGPELPPQGPCSDTAPWCAFQSGWAPRGAAMPLDLGRVQKEIRDIERDKASGVTIEVQGNSLQKLIGRLNGPRDTPFEGGVFYVDIQLDDQYPFVPPKMRFITKLWHPNISSANGAICLDILKDQWSPALTLKTALLSLQALLSSPQPDDPQDAVVARQYLSSLADYQATAKQWTQTYAHAQQVVGLEAKVQAIAEMGFGREQALEALRCANGDEQQAMEYLLGA
;
A
#
# COMPACT_ATOMS: atom_id res chain seq x y z
N MET A 1 -46.20 -0.84 26.77
CA MET A 1 -45.44 -0.35 25.61
C MET A 1 -46.04 -1.00 24.39
N THR A 2 -46.30 -0.25 23.33
CA THR A 2 -46.93 -0.74 22.10
C THR A 2 -46.02 -0.42 20.92
N LEU A 3 -45.66 -1.43 20.13
CA LEU A 3 -44.88 -1.24 18.91
C LEU A 3 -45.68 -0.38 17.94
N HIS A 4 -45.08 0.71 17.48
CA HIS A 4 -45.66 1.59 16.48
C HIS A 4 -45.26 1.19 15.07
N ASP A 5 -43.96 0.99 14.83
CA ASP A 5 -43.40 0.60 13.53
C ASP A 5 -41.99 0.00 13.67
N GLU A 6 -41.46 -0.56 12.59
CA GLU A 6 -40.04 -0.90 12.43
C GLU A 6 -39.39 0.09 11.46
N ILE A 7 -38.28 0.70 11.85
CA ILE A 7 -37.66 1.84 11.14
C ILE A 7 -36.17 1.54 10.98
N GLU A 8 -35.63 1.71 9.77
CA GLU A 8 -34.19 1.59 9.56
C GLU A 8 -33.47 2.80 10.17
N ILE A 9 -32.29 2.61 10.77
CA ILE A 9 -31.54 3.70 11.42
C ILE A 9 -31.21 4.85 10.45
N GLU A 10 -31.11 4.56 9.15
CA GLU A 10 -30.89 5.54 8.09
C GLU A 10 -32.09 6.47 7.82
N ASP A 11 -33.29 6.07 8.24
CA ASP A 11 -34.52 6.88 8.14
C ASP A 11 -34.76 7.74 9.39
N MET A 12 -33.84 7.71 10.37
CA MET A 12 -33.89 8.51 11.59
C MET A 12 -32.99 9.75 11.49
N ASP A 13 -33.42 10.88 12.05
CA ASP A 13 -32.65 12.13 12.09
C ASP A 13 -31.73 12.18 13.32
N TRP A 14 -30.46 12.49 13.14
CA TRP A 14 -29.54 12.74 14.25
C TRP A 14 -29.81 14.10 14.92
N SER A 15 -30.00 14.09 16.24
CA SER A 15 -30.13 15.31 17.04
C SER A 15 -28.86 15.55 17.86
N GLU A 16 -28.09 16.60 17.51
CA GLU A 16 -26.90 16.99 18.28
C GLU A 16 -27.24 17.46 19.70
N GLU A 17 -28.40 18.10 19.90
CA GLU A 17 -28.83 18.58 21.22
C GLU A 17 -29.12 17.41 22.18
N LEU A 18 -29.73 16.34 21.66
CA LEU A 18 -30.13 15.17 22.45
C LEU A 18 -29.09 14.04 22.44
N GLN A 19 -28.08 14.12 21.56
CA GLN A 19 -27.10 13.05 21.30
C GLN A 19 -27.79 11.71 21.00
N ALA A 20 -28.84 11.75 20.18
CA ALA A 20 -29.68 10.60 19.87
C ALA A 20 -30.21 10.64 18.44
N PHE A 21 -30.47 9.47 17.86
CA PHE A 21 -31.27 9.32 16.66
C PHE A 21 -32.75 9.50 17.00
N THR A 22 -33.43 10.27 16.18
CA THR A 22 -34.81 10.70 16.42
C THR A 22 -35.73 10.40 15.26
N TYR A 23 -36.99 10.08 15.57
CA TYR A 23 -38.03 9.88 14.55
C TYR A 23 -39.36 10.44 15.02
N GLN A 24 -40.16 10.98 14.10
CA GLN A 24 -41.40 11.65 14.45
C GLN A 24 -42.42 10.67 15.08
N CYS A 25 -42.83 10.95 16.31
CA CYS A 25 -43.87 10.19 16.98
C CYS A 25 -45.27 10.78 16.66
N PRO A 26 -46.30 9.95 16.43
CA PRO A 26 -47.67 10.44 16.18
C PRO A 26 -48.26 11.30 17.31
N CYS A 27 -47.70 11.25 18.52
CA CYS A 27 -48.13 12.10 19.64
C CYS A 27 -47.61 13.54 19.55
N GLY A 28 -46.75 13.85 18.57
CA GLY A 28 -46.14 15.18 18.36
C GLY A 28 -44.76 15.34 18.99
N ASP A 29 -44.25 14.32 19.68
CA ASP A 29 -42.89 14.25 20.22
C ASP A 29 -41.99 13.38 19.32
N LEU A 30 -40.77 13.04 19.77
CA LEU A 30 -39.80 12.23 19.04
C LEU A 30 -39.56 10.88 19.73
N PHE A 31 -39.50 9.79 18.94
CA PHE A 31 -38.82 8.58 19.37
C PHE A 31 -37.32 8.86 19.46
N GLN A 32 -36.64 8.30 20.46
CA GLN A 32 -35.22 8.57 20.71
C GLN A 32 -34.48 7.26 20.99
N ILE A 33 -33.28 7.11 20.42
CA ILE A 33 -32.31 6.07 20.78
C ILE A 33 -30.89 6.66 20.69
N THR A 34 -30.10 6.49 21.74
CA THR A 34 -28.75 7.05 21.84
C THR A 34 -27.71 6.17 21.15
N LEU A 35 -26.54 6.75 20.84
CA LEU A 35 -25.40 5.99 20.32
C LEU A 35 -24.94 4.89 21.29
N ASP A 36 -24.92 5.16 22.59
CA ASP A 36 -24.52 4.18 23.61
C ASP A 36 -25.49 3.00 23.67
N GLU A 37 -26.79 3.27 23.49
CA GLU A 37 -27.83 2.23 23.42
C GLU A 37 -27.65 1.36 22.16
N LEU A 38 -27.42 1.97 20.99
CA LEU A 38 -27.15 1.23 19.74
C LEU A 38 -25.85 0.41 19.84
N ALA A 39 -24.78 0.98 20.42
CA ALA A 39 -23.52 0.28 20.65
C ALA A 39 -23.67 -0.89 21.63
N ALA A 40 -24.62 -0.80 22.57
CA ALA A 40 -24.96 -1.87 23.50
C ALA A 40 -25.89 -2.94 22.89
N GLY A 41 -26.31 -2.80 21.64
CA GLY A 41 -27.22 -3.73 20.97
C GLY A 41 -28.70 -3.51 21.30
N GLU A 42 -29.09 -2.33 21.78
CA GLU A 42 -30.50 -1.97 22.01
C GLU A 42 -31.18 -1.65 20.68
N GLU A 43 -32.40 -2.15 20.48
CA GLU A 43 -33.16 -1.99 19.23
C GLU A 43 -34.45 -1.17 19.45
N ILE A 44 -34.70 -0.67 20.66
CA ILE A 44 -35.98 -0.03 21.01
C ILE A 44 -35.80 1.47 21.22
N ALA A 45 -36.25 2.27 20.23
CA ALA A 45 -36.36 3.72 20.38
C ALA A 45 -37.70 4.09 21.03
N LYS A 46 -37.65 4.85 22.13
CA LYS A 46 -38.82 5.15 22.98
C LYS A 46 -39.24 6.60 22.81
N CYS A 47 -40.54 6.85 22.82
CA CYS A 47 -41.07 8.21 22.91
C CYS A 47 -41.18 8.62 24.40
N PRO A 48 -40.61 9.76 24.84
CA PRO A 48 -40.67 10.15 26.24
C PRO A 48 -42.07 10.62 26.67
N SER A 49 -42.88 11.12 25.73
CA SER A 49 -44.22 11.64 26.01
C SER A 49 -45.35 10.60 25.92
N CYS A 50 -45.11 9.38 25.44
CA CYS A 50 -46.15 8.35 25.36
C CYS A 50 -45.61 6.92 25.51
N SER A 51 -46.49 5.92 25.46
CA SER A 51 -46.11 4.51 25.63
C SER A 51 -45.76 3.78 24.32
N LEU A 52 -45.62 4.51 23.22
CA LEU A 52 -45.22 3.96 21.92
C LEU A 52 -43.70 3.79 21.86
N TYR A 53 -43.27 2.81 21.08
CA TYR A 53 -41.87 2.64 20.70
C TYR A 53 -41.80 2.17 19.25
N VAL A 54 -40.65 2.40 18.61
CA VAL A 54 -40.32 1.82 17.30
C VAL A 54 -39.16 0.86 17.49
N ARG A 55 -39.12 -0.17 16.65
CA ARG A 55 -37.96 -1.06 16.57
C ARG A 55 -37.02 -0.53 15.51
N VAL A 56 -35.78 -0.29 15.90
CA VAL A 56 -34.74 0.24 15.03
C VAL A 56 -33.99 -0.91 14.38
N ILE A 57 -33.97 -0.95 13.06
CA ILE A 57 -33.23 -1.92 12.26
C ILE A 57 -31.87 -1.31 11.94
N TYR A 58 -30.80 -1.95 12.41
CA TYR A 58 -29.42 -1.54 12.18
C TYR A 58 -28.47 -2.75 12.27
N ASP A 59 -27.24 -2.61 11.77
CA ASP A 59 -26.18 -3.58 12.04
C ASP A 59 -25.42 -3.16 13.32
N PRO A 60 -25.42 -3.99 14.39
CA PRO A 60 -24.67 -3.69 15.61
C PRO A 60 -23.18 -3.44 15.37
N GLN A 61 -22.59 -3.98 14.29
CA GLN A 61 -21.19 -3.75 13.94
C GLN A 61 -20.92 -2.30 13.50
N ASP A 62 -21.92 -1.59 12.97
CA ASP A 62 -21.77 -0.19 12.56
C ASP A 62 -21.57 0.77 13.75
N PHE A 63 -22.03 0.36 14.94
CA PHE A 63 -21.97 1.15 16.18
C PHE A 63 -20.99 0.57 17.21
N GLN A 64 -20.40 -0.58 16.91
CA GLN A 64 -19.22 -1.07 17.61
C GLN A 64 -18.01 -0.32 17.07
N GLN A 65 -17.31 0.43 17.93
CA GLN A 65 -16.07 1.09 17.50
C GLN A 65 -15.12 0.05 16.88
N PRO A 66 -14.72 0.20 15.61
CA PRO A 66 -13.73 -0.69 15.04
C PRO A 66 -12.41 -0.40 15.75
N ALA A 67 -11.99 -1.35 16.59
CA ALA A 67 -10.69 -1.38 17.24
C ALA A 67 -9.50 -1.43 16.24
N GLY A 68 -9.73 -1.17 14.95
CA GLY A 68 -8.76 -1.28 13.87
C GLY A 68 -7.96 0.00 13.64
N LEU A 69 -8.61 1.15 13.42
CA LEU A 69 -7.88 2.34 12.96
C LEU A 69 -7.26 3.16 14.08
N GLU A 70 -8.01 3.44 15.15
CA GLU A 70 -7.47 4.16 16.30
C GLU A 70 -6.41 3.33 17.03
N ALA A 71 -6.57 2.00 17.09
CA ALA A 71 -5.57 1.12 17.68
C ALA A 71 -4.32 0.93 16.80
N TYR A 72 -4.46 0.98 15.47
CA TYR A 72 -3.33 0.97 14.53
C TYR A 72 -2.62 2.33 14.50
N ALA A 73 -3.35 3.44 14.45
CA ALA A 73 -2.80 4.79 14.54
C ALA A 73 -2.09 5.06 15.87
N ALA A 74 -2.56 4.45 16.97
CA ALA A 74 -1.88 4.49 18.27
C ALA A 74 -0.59 3.64 18.31
N GLN A 75 -0.38 2.71 17.36
CA GLN A 75 0.85 1.91 17.23
C GLN A 75 1.92 2.60 16.37
N VAL A 76 1.54 3.54 15.50
CA VAL A 76 2.47 4.32 14.68
C VAL A 76 3.01 5.49 15.52
N SER A 77 4.30 5.41 15.87
CA SER A 77 5.00 6.47 16.61
C SER A 77 4.92 7.80 15.86
N ALA A 78 4.67 8.90 16.57
CA ALA A 78 4.73 10.26 16.03
C ALA A 78 6.11 10.65 15.46
N ALA A 79 7.15 9.83 15.64
CA ALA A 79 8.52 10.09 15.21
C ALA A 79 8.96 9.33 13.95
N GLU A 80 8.16 8.39 13.41
CA GLU A 80 8.55 7.62 12.22
C GLU A 80 7.94 8.19 10.93
N PRO A 81 8.66 8.16 9.79
CA PRO A 81 8.14 8.63 8.51
C PRO A 81 6.93 7.80 8.05
N VAL A 82 5.87 8.49 7.63
CA VAL A 82 4.66 7.85 7.08
C VAL A 82 4.83 7.61 5.58
N ARG A 83 4.55 6.39 5.15
CA ARG A 83 4.59 5.95 3.75
C ARG A 83 3.16 5.72 3.26
N LEU A 84 2.56 6.74 2.67
CA LEU A 84 1.20 6.68 2.13
C LEU A 84 1.22 6.34 0.64
N LEU A 85 0.49 5.29 0.25
CA LEU A 85 0.25 4.96 -1.15
C LEU A 85 -0.98 5.70 -1.68
N LEU A 86 -0.80 6.49 -2.74
CA LEU A 86 -1.88 7.24 -3.40
C LEU A 86 -2.22 6.59 -4.74
N VAL A 87 -3.49 6.25 -4.95
CA VAL A 87 -4.00 5.73 -6.23
C VAL A 87 -5.32 6.41 -6.56
N GLY A 88 -5.68 6.49 -7.83
CA GLY A 88 -6.92 7.12 -8.28
C GLY A 88 -7.29 6.61 -9.67
N ASP A 89 -8.58 6.65 -9.98
CA ASP A 89 -9.08 6.41 -11.32
C ASP A 89 -8.73 4.99 -11.79
N MET A 90 -8.99 4.01 -10.92
CA MET A 90 -8.62 2.60 -11.11
C MET A 90 -9.81 1.74 -11.52
N GLY A 91 -9.66 1.04 -12.64
CA GLY A 91 -10.65 0.11 -13.17
C GLY A 91 -10.24 -1.37 -13.11
N LEU A 92 -11.14 -2.24 -13.58
CA LEU A 92 -10.88 -3.67 -13.83
C LEU A 92 -10.11 -3.92 -15.12
N TYR A 93 -10.28 -3.06 -16.12
CA TYR A 93 -9.67 -3.21 -17.43
C TYR A 93 -8.29 -2.54 -17.44
N ASN A 94 -7.28 -3.24 -17.97
CA ASN A 94 -5.88 -2.74 -18.03
C ASN A 94 -5.28 -2.38 -16.66
N SER A 95 -5.69 -3.08 -15.60
CA SER A 95 -5.30 -2.85 -14.21
C SER A 95 -3.88 -3.34 -13.86
N ARG A 96 -2.90 -2.97 -14.68
CA ARG A 96 -1.52 -3.50 -14.64
C ARG A 96 -0.74 -3.15 -13.37
N ALA A 97 -1.18 -2.13 -12.63
CA ALA A 97 -0.52 -1.71 -11.40
C ALA A 97 -0.86 -2.61 -10.20
N TRP A 98 -2.05 -3.23 -10.14
CA TRP A 98 -2.50 -3.97 -8.95
C TRP A 98 -1.60 -5.13 -8.52
N PRO A 99 -1.02 -5.94 -9.43
CA PRO A 99 -0.08 -6.98 -9.01
C PRO A 99 1.16 -6.43 -8.29
N ALA A 100 1.71 -5.30 -8.76
CA ALA A 100 2.85 -4.64 -8.12
C ALA A 100 2.44 -4.00 -6.78
N LEU A 101 1.30 -3.30 -6.75
CA LEU A 101 0.77 -2.70 -5.52
C LEU A 101 0.45 -3.76 -4.45
N SER A 102 -0.02 -4.93 -4.86
CA SER A 102 -0.27 -6.07 -3.96
C SER A 102 1.02 -6.62 -3.37
N ALA A 103 2.09 -6.72 -4.17
CA ALA A 103 3.41 -7.13 -3.68
C ALA A 103 3.99 -6.10 -2.70
N ASP A 104 3.88 -4.80 -3.01
CA ASP A 104 4.33 -3.72 -2.13
C ASP A 104 3.54 -3.73 -0.81
N ALA A 105 2.21 -3.88 -0.88
CA ALA A 105 1.34 -3.99 0.29
C ALA A 105 1.72 -5.17 1.18
N ALA A 106 1.91 -6.36 0.59
CA ALA A 106 2.32 -7.57 1.31
C ALA A 106 3.72 -7.45 1.95
N SER A 107 4.61 -6.66 1.35
CA SER A 107 5.95 -6.41 1.90
C SER A 107 5.96 -5.46 3.10
N GLY A 108 4.86 -4.72 3.34
CA GLY A 108 4.81 -3.63 4.31
C GLY A 108 5.54 -2.37 3.83
N ALA A 109 5.57 -2.14 2.51
CA ALA A 109 6.20 -0.95 1.91
C ALA A 109 5.46 0.36 2.24
N TYR A 110 4.17 0.26 2.56
CA TYR A 110 3.29 1.39 2.86
C TYR A 110 2.56 1.16 4.18
N ASP A 111 2.20 2.24 4.86
CA ASP A 111 1.50 2.22 6.14
C ASP A 111 -0.01 2.36 5.97
N ALA A 112 -0.46 2.93 4.83
CA ALA A 112 -1.86 3.03 4.41
C ALA A 112 -1.96 3.24 2.90
N LEU A 113 -3.15 3.02 2.34
CA LEU A 113 -3.52 3.32 0.96
C LEU A 113 -4.70 4.30 0.95
N LEU A 114 -4.58 5.38 0.18
CA LEU A 114 -5.65 6.33 -0.09
C LEU A 114 -6.01 6.33 -1.59
N HIS A 115 -7.27 5.98 -1.88
CA HIS A 115 -7.84 5.94 -3.21
C HIS A 115 -8.66 7.20 -3.51
N VAL A 116 -8.16 8.06 -4.40
CA VAL A 116 -8.71 9.40 -4.68
C VAL A 116 -9.83 9.40 -5.73
N GLY A 117 -10.79 8.48 -5.63
CA GLY A 117 -12.00 8.43 -6.46
C GLY A 117 -11.90 7.62 -7.74
N ASP A 118 -13.06 7.51 -8.41
CA ASP A 118 -13.30 6.72 -9.62
C ASP A 118 -13.00 5.23 -9.44
N LEU A 119 -13.68 4.66 -8.46
CA LEU A 119 -13.58 3.27 -8.02
C LEU A 119 -14.28 2.35 -9.03
N ALA A 120 -13.51 1.47 -9.67
CA ALA A 120 -14.00 0.59 -10.72
C ALA A 120 -14.57 1.31 -11.97
N TYR A 121 -14.41 2.65 -12.06
CA TYR A 121 -15.04 3.54 -13.03
C TYR A 121 -16.57 3.45 -13.14
N ASP A 122 -17.24 2.83 -12.16
CA ASP A 122 -18.70 2.74 -11.97
C ASP A 122 -19.01 1.48 -11.14
N LEU A 123 -19.13 1.67 -9.83
CA LEU A 123 -19.47 0.60 -8.88
C LEU A 123 -20.85 -0.01 -9.15
N ALA A 124 -21.80 0.78 -9.65
CA ALA A 124 -23.18 0.35 -9.92
C ALA A 124 -23.30 -0.51 -11.18
N GLY A 125 -22.28 -0.47 -12.05
CA GLY A 125 -22.22 -1.17 -13.31
C GLY A 125 -22.58 -2.65 -13.19
N LEU A 126 -23.42 -3.11 -14.13
CA LEU A 126 -23.92 -4.49 -14.17
C LEU A 126 -24.65 -4.90 -12.88
N GLN A 127 -25.46 -4.01 -12.31
CA GLN A 127 -26.18 -4.22 -11.05
C GLN A 127 -25.22 -4.52 -9.87
N GLY A 128 -24.15 -3.72 -9.75
CA GLY A 128 -23.14 -3.88 -8.71
C GLY A 128 -22.09 -4.97 -8.96
N ARG A 129 -22.26 -5.82 -9.99
CA ARG A 129 -21.28 -6.89 -10.29
C ARG A 129 -19.91 -6.36 -10.68
N ARG A 130 -19.85 -5.17 -11.32
CA ARG A 130 -18.57 -4.54 -11.63
C ARG A 130 -17.82 -4.15 -10.36
N GLY A 131 -18.49 -3.46 -9.43
CA GLY A 131 -17.92 -3.12 -8.13
C GLY A 131 -17.47 -4.35 -7.34
N ALA A 132 -18.30 -5.40 -7.29
CA ALA A 132 -17.94 -6.64 -6.61
C ALA A 132 -16.69 -7.31 -7.21
N ALA A 133 -16.59 -7.38 -8.55
CA ALA A 133 -15.42 -7.94 -9.22
C ALA A 133 -14.16 -7.09 -9.00
N PHE A 134 -14.30 -5.76 -8.98
CA PHE A 134 -13.21 -4.85 -8.67
C PHE A 134 -12.70 -5.04 -7.25
N LEU A 135 -13.60 -5.09 -6.26
CA LEU A 135 -13.23 -5.31 -4.87
C LEU A 135 -12.54 -6.66 -4.66
N ALA A 136 -13.03 -7.73 -5.28
CA ALA A 136 -12.38 -9.04 -5.25
C ALA A 136 -10.98 -9.02 -5.92
N HIS A 137 -10.77 -8.16 -6.92
CA HIS A 137 -9.49 -8.04 -7.60
C HIS A 137 -8.44 -7.31 -6.73
N VAL A 138 -8.86 -6.27 -5.98
CA VAL A 138 -7.95 -5.46 -5.16
C VAL A 138 -7.79 -5.99 -3.74
N GLU A 139 -8.70 -6.84 -3.27
CA GLU A 139 -8.71 -7.46 -1.94
C GLU A 139 -7.33 -7.94 -1.47
N PRO A 140 -6.51 -8.67 -2.27
CA PRO A 140 -5.21 -9.15 -1.79
C PRO A 140 -4.24 -8.04 -1.37
N ALA A 141 -4.36 -6.85 -1.98
CA ALA A 141 -3.55 -5.68 -1.63
C ALA A 141 -4.19 -4.92 -0.46
N VAL A 142 -5.48 -4.62 -0.56
CA VAL A 142 -6.17 -3.73 0.40
C VAL A 142 -6.52 -4.40 1.72
N ALA A 143 -6.48 -5.73 1.80
CA ALA A 143 -6.64 -6.46 3.06
C ALA A 143 -5.41 -6.37 3.98
N GLN A 144 -4.25 -5.95 3.46
CA GLN A 144 -2.99 -5.88 4.22
C GLN A 144 -2.73 -4.50 4.82
N LEU A 145 -3.42 -3.46 4.34
CA LEU A 145 -3.19 -2.06 4.70
C LEU A 145 -4.54 -1.41 5.07
N PRO A 146 -4.56 -0.38 5.93
CA PRO A 146 -5.70 0.52 5.99
C PRO A 146 -6.02 1.08 4.60
N TYR A 147 -7.24 0.86 4.13
CA TYR A 147 -7.72 1.25 2.81
C TYR A 147 -8.76 2.36 2.91
N MET A 148 -8.33 3.58 2.61
CA MET A 148 -9.15 4.79 2.64
C MET A 148 -9.57 5.13 1.21
N VAL A 149 -10.82 5.53 1.03
CA VAL A 149 -11.37 5.86 -0.28
C VAL A 149 -12.18 7.15 -0.22
N LEU A 150 -12.28 7.86 -1.34
CA LEU A 150 -13.20 8.98 -1.51
C LEU A 150 -14.00 8.80 -2.81
N PRO A 151 -15.19 9.39 -2.95
CA PRO A 151 -15.99 9.27 -4.16
C PRO A 151 -15.46 10.18 -5.28
N GLY A 152 -15.44 9.66 -6.51
CA GLY A 152 -15.24 10.43 -7.73
C GLY A 152 -16.52 10.62 -8.54
N ASN A 153 -16.40 11.23 -9.71
CA ASN A 153 -17.57 11.50 -10.55
C ASN A 153 -18.18 10.23 -11.16
N HIS A 154 -17.50 9.08 -11.09
CA HIS A 154 -18.04 7.78 -11.51
C HIS A 154 -18.83 7.04 -10.40
N GLU A 155 -18.82 7.53 -9.16
CA GLU A 155 -19.59 6.95 -8.04
C GLU A 155 -21.01 7.53 -7.91
N TRP A 156 -21.41 8.45 -8.79
CA TRP A 156 -22.63 9.26 -8.66
C TRP A 156 -23.97 8.52 -8.59
N HIS A 157 -24.03 7.28 -9.08
CA HIS A 157 -25.29 6.56 -9.28
C HIS A 157 -26.13 6.49 -8.01
N ALA A 158 -27.41 6.87 -8.12
CA ALA A 158 -28.38 6.88 -7.02
C ALA A 158 -27.84 7.57 -5.75
N ASN A 159 -27.31 8.78 -5.91
CA ASN A 159 -26.73 9.57 -4.82
C ASN A 159 -25.61 8.82 -4.06
N PHE A 160 -24.66 8.26 -4.81
CA PHE A 160 -23.50 7.56 -4.25
C PHE A 160 -23.86 6.34 -3.41
N SER A 161 -25.03 5.74 -3.62
CA SER A 161 -25.54 4.64 -2.76
C SER A 161 -24.61 3.44 -2.71
N HIS A 162 -24.00 3.05 -3.84
CA HIS A 162 -23.03 1.96 -3.87
C HIS A 162 -21.77 2.28 -3.03
N TYR A 163 -21.28 3.52 -3.10
CA TYR A 163 -20.15 3.96 -2.27
C TYR A 163 -20.53 3.95 -0.79
N ARG A 164 -21.67 4.55 -0.44
CA ARG A 164 -22.20 4.60 0.94
C ARG A 164 -22.39 3.22 1.56
N ALA A 165 -22.85 2.25 0.76
CA ALA A 165 -23.11 0.89 1.22
C ALA A 165 -21.84 0.03 1.34
N LEU A 166 -20.83 0.24 0.48
CA LEU A 166 -19.67 -0.64 0.41
C LEU A 166 -18.51 -0.23 1.32
N PHE A 167 -18.42 1.06 1.69
CA PHE A 167 -17.25 1.59 2.38
C PHE A 167 -17.61 2.17 3.74
N ALA A 168 -16.97 1.67 4.80
CA ALA A 168 -17.07 2.25 6.13
C ALA A 168 -15.85 3.16 6.37
N MET A 169 -16.03 4.46 6.22
CA MET A 169 -14.96 5.43 6.45
C MET A 169 -14.96 5.90 7.91
N PRO A 170 -13.83 6.46 8.41
CA PRO A 170 -13.78 7.09 9.72
C PRO A 170 -14.92 8.08 9.94
N GLN A 171 -15.36 8.22 11.18
CA GLN A 171 -16.39 9.19 11.56
C GLN A 171 -17.77 8.96 10.91
N ARG A 172 -18.05 7.73 10.42
CA ARG A 172 -19.34 7.34 9.82
C ARG A 172 -20.53 7.51 10.78
N GLN A 173 -20.29 7.51 12.08
CA GLN A 173 -21.31 7.80 13.10
C GLN A 173 -21.98 9.18 12.95
N ARG A 174 -21.43 10.08 12.12
CA ARG A 174 -22.08 11.35 11.74
C ARG A 174 -23.22 11.19 10.71
N GLY A 175 -23.51 9.95 10.28
CA GLY A 175 -24.56 9.64 9.30
C GLY A 175 -24.11 9.74 7.85
N ASP A 176 -22.82 9.92 7.58
CA ASP A 176 -22.26 9.94 6.22
C ASP A 176 -20.79 9.48 6.21
N ASN A 177 -20.34 8.98 5.06
CA ASN A 177 -18.97 8.56 4.77
C ASN A 177 -18.35 9.32 3.57
N LEU A 178 -19.05 10.30 2.99
CA LEU A 178 -18.56 11.06 1.83
C LEU A 178 -17.41 12.04 2.13
N TYR A 179 -17.22 12.41 3.39
CA TYR A 179 -16.09 13.24 3.84
C TYR A 179 -15.75 12.87 5.28
N TYR A 180 -14.47 12.85 5.64
CA TYR A 180 -13.98 12.37 6.94
C TYR A 180 -12.52 12.76 7.15
N SER A 181 -12.02 12.65 8.37
CA SER A 181 -10.61 12.87 8.70
C SER A 181 -10.05 11.78 9.61
N PHE A 182 -8.74 11.62 9.59
CA PHE A 182 -8.01 10.70 10.48
C PHE A 182 -6.54 11.12 10.64
N ASP A 183 -5.93 10.68 11.74
CA ASP A 183 -4.50 10.82 11.98
C ASP A 183 -3.79 9.51 11.66
N LEU A 184 -2.65 9.60 10.97
CA LEU A 184 -1.73 8.50 10.68
C LEU A 184 -0.33 8.92 11.11
N GLY A 185 0.06 8.58 12.34
CA GLY A 185 1.34 9.02 12.93
C GLY A 185 1.45 10.57 12.94
N PRO A 186 2.52 11.16 12.36
CA PRO A 186 2.69 12.62 12.24
C PRO A 186 1.83 13.29 11.13
N LEU A 187 0.99 12.55 10.42
CA LEU A 187 0.17 13.07 9.32
C LEU A 187 -1.30 13.14 9.72
N HIS A 188 -1.90 14.32 9.62
CA HIS A 188 -3.34 14.49 9.64
C HIS A 188 -3.87 14.47 8.20
N VAL A 189 -4.91 13.68 7.94
CA VAL A 189 -5.53 13.53 6.62
C VAL A 189 -6.99 13.94 6.68
N LEU A 190 -7.37 14.91 5.85
CA LEU A 190 -8.76 15.31 5.61
C LEU A 190 -9.18 14.88 4.20
N VAL A 191 -10.29 14.16 4.11
CA VAL A 191 -10.92 13.72 2.86
C VAL A 191 -12.25 14.46 2.69
N TYR A 192 -12.48 15.05 1.52
CA TYR A 192 -13.73 15.75 1.22
C TYR A 192 -14.31 15.37 -0.15
N ASN A 193 -15.64 15.38 -0.24
CA ASN A 193 -16.33 15.08 -1.48
C ASN A 193 -16.37 16.31 -2.40
N THR A 194 -15.46 16.37 -3.37
CA THR A 194 -15.47 17.44 -4.38
C THR A 194 -16.74 17.41 -5.24
N GLU A 195 -17.33 16.23 -5.48
CA GLU A 195 -18.54 16.09 -6.31
C GLU A 195 -19.76 16.79 -5.69
N ALA A 196 -19.74 17.11 -4.39
CA ALA A 196 -20.79 17.89 -3.75
C ALA A 196 -21.05 19.25 -4.43
N PHE A 197 -20.02 19.84 -5.04
CA PHE A 197 -20.13 21.10 -5.78
C PHE A 197 -20.63 20.94 -7.23
N PHE A 198 -20.67 19.71 -7.76
CA PHE A 198 -20.91 19.46 -9.19
C PHE A 198 -22.20 18.69 -9.48
N TRP A 199 -22.90 18.24 -8.43
CA TRP A 199 -24.14 17.48 -8.50
C TRP A 199 -25.27 18.13 -7.70
N PRO A 200 -25.80 19.27 -8.16
CA PRO A 200 -26.83 20.03 -7.44
C PRO A 200 -28.15 19.28 -7.24
N ASP A 201 -28.44 18.27 -8.06
CA ASP A 201 -29.62 17.42 -7.90
C ASP A 201 -29.46 16.45 -6.72
N SER A 202 -28.22 16.15 -6.32
CA SER A 202 -27.88 15.23 -5.24
C SER A 202 -27.47 15.98 -3.95
N PHE A 203 -26.86 17.15 -4.09
CA PHE A 203 -26.34 17.94 -2.98
C PHE A 203 -26.91 19.36 -2.97
N GLY A 204 -27.73 19.64 -1.96
CA GLY A 204 -28.24 20.97 -1.71
C GLY A 204 -27.21 21.89 -1.05
N GLU A 205 -27.48 23.19 -1.04
CA GLU A 205 -26.64 24.20 -0.41
C GLU A 205 -26.34 23.88 1.07
N ALA A 206 -27.35 23.40 1.82
CA ALA A 206 -27.19 23.05 3.22
C ALA A 206 -26.14 21.95 3.44
N GLN A 207 -26.11 20.94 2.56
CA GLN A 207 -25.13 19.85 2.63
C GLN A 207 -23.73 20.33 2.24
N GLN A 208 -23.62 21.17 1.20
CA GLN A 208 -22.35 21.79 0.81
C GLN A 208 -21.79 22.68 1.93
N ARG A 209 -22.64 23.45 2.59
CA ARG A 209 -22.30 24.29 3.74
C ARG A 209 -21.86 23.47 4.94
N ALA A 210 -22.59 22.42 5.29
CA ALA A 210 -22.24 21.53 6.39
C ALA A 210 -20.87 20.89 6.18
N MET A 211 -20.58 20.40 4.97
CA MET A 211 -19.26 19.88 4.62
C MET A 211 -18.18 20.96 4.76
N PHE A 212 -18.40 22.16 4.23
CA PHE A 212 -17.42 23.25 4.29
C PHE A 212 -17.13 23.73 5.73
N GLU A 213 -18.16 23.91 6.55
CA GLU A 213 -18.03 24.31 7.95
C GLU A 213 -17.34 23.23 8.78
N TRP A 214 -17.63 21.95 8.50
CA TRP A 214 -16.90 20.84 9.09
C TRP A 214 -15.43 20.84 8.70
N MET A 215 -15.10 21.04 7.41
CA MET A 215 -13.71 21.12 6.95
C MET A 215 -12.96 22.26 7.65
N GLU A 216 -13.61 23.41 7.86
CA GLU A 216 -13.01 24.53 8.58
C GLU A 216 -12.70 24.18 10.04
N ALA A 217 -13.65 23.55 10.75
CA ALA A 217 -13.45 23.12 12.12
C ALA A 217 -12.32 22.08 12.26
N ASP A 218 -12.28 21.10 11.36
CA ASP A 218 -11.29 20.02 11.35
C ASP A 218 -9.87 20.55 11.06
N LEU A 219 -9.71 21.37 10.01
CA LEU A 219 -8.43 22.00 9.67
C LEU A 219 -7.96 22.97 10.75
N GLN A 220 -8.87 23.70 11.39
CA GLN A 220 -8.53 24.55 12.53
C GLN A 220 -7.96 23.72 13.69
N ALA A 221 -8.58 22.57 14.00
CA ALA A 221 -8.11 21.66 15.04
C ALA A 221 -6.75 21.03 14.69
N ALA A 222 -6.59 20.55 13.45
CA ALA A 222 -5.33 19.97 12.98
C ALA A 222 -4.19 21.00 13.02
N ASN A 223 -4.45 22.24 12.58
CA ASN A 223 -3.47 23.31 12.62
C ASN A 223 -3.10 23.75 14.05
N ALA A 224 -4.03 23.66 15.01
CA ALA A 224 -3.72 23.86 16.42
C ALA A 224 -2.90 22.70 17.02
N ASN A 225 -2.96 21.51 16.41
CA ASN A 225 -2.33 20.27 16.89
C ASN A 225 -1.06 19.87 16.12
N ARG A 226 -0.41 20.80 15.43
CA ARG A 226 0.83 20.57 14.65
C ARG A 226 1.98 19.97 15.43
N ALA A 227 1.98 20.09 16.76
CA ALA A 227 2.97 19.43 17.62
C ALA A 227 2.88 17.89 17.55
N ARG A 228 1.69 17.34 17.29
CA ARG A 228 1.45 15.89 17.14
C ARG A 228 1.42 15.48 15.67
N THR A 229 0.71 16.23 14.85
CA THR A 229 0.56 16.00 13.41
C THR A 229 1.16 17.18 12.65
N PRO A 230 2.49 17.27 12.52
CA PRO A 230 3.14 18.40 11.85
C PRO A 230 2.70 18.55 10.39
N TRP A 231 2.26 17.48 9.74
CA TRP A 231 1.81 17.49 8.35
C TRP A 231 0.28 17.40 8.25
N VAL A 232 -0.31 18.22 7.38
CA VAL A 232 -1.73 18.21 7.04
C VAL A 232 -1.87 17.97 5.54
N LEU A 233 -2.51 16.85 5.20
CA LEU A 233 -2.87 16.47 3.85
C LEU A 233 -4.37 16.59 3.65
N VAL A 234 -4.78 17.16 2.52
CA VAL A 234 -6.17 17.15 2.08
C VAL A 234 -6.32 16.34 0.80
N ALA A 235 -7.39 15.56 0.68
CA ALA A 235 -7.68 14.74 -0.49
C ALA A 235 -9.09 15.00 -1.03
N GLY A 236 -9.18 15.20 -2.34
CA GLY A 236 -10.44 15.30 -3.08
C GLY A 236 -10.35 14.53 -4.40
N HIS A 237 -11.41 14.54 -5.20
CA HIS A 237 -11.36 13.94 -6.54
C HIS A 237 -11.03 14.99 -7.61
N ARG A 238 -11.86 16.04 -7.78
CA ARG A 238 -11.62 17.06 -8.81
C ARG A 238 -10.50 18.05 -8.44
N PRO A 239 -9.48 18.22 -9.29
CA PRO A 239 -8.32 19.06 -9.01
C PRO A 239 -8.64 20.56 -9.07
N MET A 240 -7.83 21.36 -8.36
CA MET A 240 -7.91 22.83 -8.37
C MET A 240 -7.07 23.48 -9.47
N TYR A 241 -6.11 22.73 -10.02
CA TYR A 241 -5.07 23.20 -10.93
C TYR A 241 -4.89 22.21 -12.09
N CYS A 242 -4.40 22.72 -13.23
CA CYS A 242 -4.15 21.95 -14.44
C CYS A 242 -2.87 22.45 -15.15
N VAL A 243 -2.15 21.55 -15.82
CA VAL A 243 -1.01 21.85 -16.70
C VAL A 243 -1.48 21.72 -18.14
N GLU A 244 -1.42 22.81 -18.91
CA GLU A 244 -1.91 22.82 -20.30
C GLU A 244 -1.14 21.85 -21.22
N ALA A 245 -1.88 20.99 -21.94
CA ALA A 245 -1.43 20.46 -23.22
C ALA A 245 -1.69 21.43 -24.40
N HIS A 246 -2.60 22.41 -24.28
CA HIS A 246 -3.15 23.15 -25.44
C HIS A 246 -3.49 24.66 -25.25
N GLY A 247 -2.73 25.46 -24.49
CA GLY A 247 -2.71 26.92 -24.69
C GLY A 247 -3.94 27.73 -24.21
N GLY A 248 -4.77 27.21 -23.30
CA GLY A 248 -5.87 27.95 -22.69
C GLY A 248 -6.05 27.61 -21.20
N ARG A 249 -6.35 28.65 -20.40
CA ARG A 249 -6.62 28.62 -18.94
C ARG A 249 -7.24 27.31 -18.48
N CYS A 250 -6.92 26.91 -17.24
CA CYS A 250 -7.67 25.85 -16.57
C CYS A 250 -9.16 26.04 -16.76
N ASN A 251 -9.82 24.94 -17.13
CA ASN A 251 -11.23 24.95 -17.49
C ASN A 251 -12.07 25.45 -16.29
N ALA A 252 -13.33 25.79 -16.55
CA ALA A 252 -14.24 26.31 -15.52
C ALA A 252 -14.44 25.36 -14.32
N GLU A 253 -14.18 24.06 -14.49
CA GLU A 253 -14.24 23.08 -13.41
C GLU A 253 -13.11 23.28 -12.38
N HIS A 254 -11.85 23.42 -12.79
CA HIS A 254 -10.73 23.61 -11.84
C HIS A 254 -10.93 24.89 -11.02
N GLU A 255 -11.39 25.96 -11.67
CA GLU A 255 -11.74 27.21 -11.00
C GLU A 255 -12.91 27.02 -10.02
N ALA A 256 -13.93 26.25 -10.41
CA ALA A 256 -15.05 25.91 -9.53
C ALA A 256 -14.61 25.07 -8.32
N SER A 257 -13.71 24.09 -8.49
CA SER A 257 -13.14 23.30 -7.40
C SER A 257 -12.33 24.18 -6.43
N ARG A 258 -11.48 25.06 -6.97
CA ARG A 258 -10.62 25.97 -6.20
C ARG A 258 -11.43 26.98 -5.38
N LEU A 259 -12.45 27.57 -5.99
CA LEU A 259 -13.30 28.59 -5.39
C LEU A 259 -14.54 28.03 -4.69
N GLY A 260 -14.75 26.71 -4.72
CA GLY A 260 -15.96 25.99 -4.29
C GLY A 260 -17.23 26.63 -4.82
N ILE A 261 -17.29 26.84 -6.14
CA ILE A 261 -18.46 27.39 -6.81
C ILE A 261 -19.36 26.24 -7.24
N PRO A 262 -20.59 26.13 -6.69
CA PRO A 262 -21.56 25.14 -7.15
C PRO A 262 -21.79 25.31 -8.67
N SER A 263 -21.52 24.24 -9.41
CA SER A 263 -21.46 24.25 -10.87
C SER A 263 -22.08 22.99 -11.46
N VAL A 264 -22.46 23.04 -12.73
CA VAL A 264 -22.89 21.87 -13.50
C VAL A 264 -21.82 21.62 -14.56
N CYS A 265 -21.13 20.49 -14.44
CA CYS A 265 -20.10 20.07 -15.39
C CYS A 265 -20.56 18.80 -16.15
N PRO A 266 -20.69 18.85 -17.48
CA PRO A 266 -20.93 17.64 -18.27
C PRO A 266 -19.74 16.67 -18.17
N HIS A 267 -19.99 15.39 -17.90
CA HIS A 267 -18.92 14.38 -17.68
C HIS A 267 -17.92 14.28 -18.82
N ASN A 268 -18.39 14.41 -20.07
CA ASN A 268 -17.55 14.25 -21.26
C ASN A 268 -17.04 15.60 -21.80
N ASN A 269 -17.31 16.70 -21.10
CA ASN A 269 -16.84 18.02 -21.52
C ASN A 269 -16.60 18.93 -20.30
N PRO A 270 -15.48 18.73 -19.58
CA PRO A 270 -15.08 19.59 -18.46
C PRO A 270 -15.00 21.08 -18.81
N ALA A 271 -14.65 21.40 -20.06
CA ALA A 271 -14.61 22.78 -20.57
C ALA A 271 -15.99 23.44 -20.69
N ALA A 272 -17.08 22.66 -20.65
CA ALA A 272 -18.44 23.16 -20.68
C ALA A 272 -19.04 23.37 -19.27
N CYS A 273 -18.24 23.31 -18.21
CA CYS A 273 -18.73 23.55 -16.87
C CYS A 273 -19.26 24.97 -16.67
N ARG A 274 -20.36 25.11 -15.93
CA ARG A 274 -21.04 26.41 -15.69
C ARG A 274 -21.50 26.54 -14.24
N PRO A 275 -21.31 27.72 -13.60
CA PRO A 275 -21.89 27.98 -12.28
C PRO A 275 -23.42 27.84 -12.30
N LEU A 276 -23.99 27.32 -11.21
CA LEU A 276 -25.45 27.23 -11.01
C LEU A 276 -26.12 28.61 -10.97
N HIS A 277 -25.46 29.56 -10.34
CA HIS A 277 -25.89 30.96 -10.26
C HIS A 277 -24.79 31.88 -10.79
N PRO A 278 -24.73 32.08 -12.12
CA PRO A 278 -23.71 32.94 -12.73
C PRO A 278 -23.91 34.41 -12.34
N PRO A 279 -22.85 35.22 -12.39
CA PRO A 279 -22.92 36.65 -12.08
C PRO A 279 -24.00 37.36 -12.90
N GLY A 280 -24.93 38.04 -12.23
CA GLY A 280 -26.06 38.74 -12.88
C GLY A 280 -27.33 37.91 -13.05
N SER A 281 -27.36 36.65 -12.61
CA SER A 281 -28.61 35.89 -12.44
C SER A 281 -29.39 36.36 -11.20
N SER A 282 -30.69 36.08 -11.15
CA SER A 282 -31.57 36.44 -10.02
C SER A 282 -31.32 35.63 -8.74
N GLY A 283 -30.44 34.62 -8.79
CA GLY A 283 -30.06 33.80 -7.63
C GLY A 283 -28.82 34.34 -6.94
N SER A 284 -28.69 34.09 -5.63
CA SER A 284 -27.47 34.41 -4.89
C SER A 284 -26.32 33.55 -5.42
N SER A 285 -25.21 34.18 -5.82
CA SER A 285 -24.00 33.46 -6.18
C SER A 285 -23.32 33.02 -4.88
N ILE A 286 -23.42 31.74 -4.56
CA ILE A 286 -22.84 31.14 -3.37
C ILE A 286 -21.49 30.55 -3.77
N SER A 287 -20.49 30.75 -2.92
CA SER A 287 -19.18 30.12 -3.05
C SER A 287 -18.66 29.69 -1.69
N PHE A 288 -17.89 28.61 -1.70
CA PHE A 288 -17.25 28.02 -0.54
C PHE A 288 -15.74 28.09 -0.79
N PRO A 289 -15.01 29.08 -0.26
CA PRO A 289 -13.65 29.40 -0.74
C PRO A 289 -12.60 28.36 -0.27
N VAL A 290 -12.62 27.16 -0.87
CA VAL A 290 -11.85 25.97 -0.46
C VAL A 290 -10.34 26.24 -0.48
N GLU A 291 -9.81 26.85 -1.53
CA GLU A 291 -8.38 27.19 -1.58
C GLU A 291 -7.97 28.17 -0.47
N GLN A 292 -8.82 29.17 -0.16
CA GLN A 292 -8.53 30.11 0.92
C GLN A 292 -8.58 29.42 2.28
N LEU A 293 -9.45 28.42 2.43
CA LEU A 293 -9.53 27.59 3.63
C LEU A 293 -8.21 26.83 3.83
N PHE A 294 -7.70 26.19 2.78
CA PHE A 294 -6.44 25.44 2.82
C PHE A 294 -5.26 26.33 3.18
N HIS A 295 -5.16 27.49 2.52
CA HIS A 295 -4.12 28.47 2.81
C HIS A 295 -4.23 29.03 4.25
N ARG A 296 -5.45 29.30 4.75
CA ARG A 296 -5.66 29.86 6.10
C ARG A 296 -5.17 28.93 7.21
N TYR A 297 -5.41 27.63 7.06
CA TYR A 297 -5.05 26.62 8.07
C TYR A 297 -3.79 25.82 7.71
N GLY A 298 -3.04 26.29 6.71
CA GLY A 298 -1.69 25.81 6.40
C GLY A 298 -1.62 24.39 5.84
N VAL A 299 -2.59 23.94 5.04
CA VAL A 299 -2.51 22.62 4.38
C VAL A 299 -1.21 22.50 3.60
N ASP A 300 -0.45 21.42 3.82
CA ASP A 300 0.87 21.24 3.22
C ASP A 300 0.77 20.55 1.85
N LEU A 301 -0.14 19.59 1.75
CA LEU A 301 -0.29 18.74 0.56
C LEU A 301 -1.78 18.55 0.24
N ALA A 302 -2.14 18.81 -1.01
CA ALA A 302 -3.47 18.57 -1.53
C ALA A 302 -3.39 17.54 -2.68
N VAL A 303 -4.14 16.45 -2.58
CA VAL A 303 -4.11 15.34 -3.54
C VAL A 303 -5.45 15.16 -4.24
N TYR A 304 -5.40 14.88 -5.55
CA TYR A 304 -6.59 14.80 -6.42
C TYR A 304 -6.55 13.63 -7.40
N GLY A 305 -7.73 13.19 -7.82
CA GLY A 305 -7.99 12.28 -8.95
C GLY A 305 -8.52 13.01 -10.20
N HIS A 306 -9.31 12.33 -11.03
CA HIS A 306 -10.13 12.86 -12.14
C HIS A 306 -9.42 13.08 -13.48
N VAL A 307 -8.40 13.95 -13.53
CA VAL A 307 -7.68 14.22 -14.78
C VAL A 307 -6.53 13.23 -14.88
N HIS A 308 -6.47 12.45 -15.97
CA HIS A 308 -5.43 11.43 -16.20
C HIS A 308 -4.05 12.02 -16.55
N ASP A 309 -3.77 13.21 -16.04
CA ASP A 309 -2.49 13.89 -16.14
C ASP A 309 -1.82 13.85 -14.76
N TYR A 310 -0.58 13.38 -14.73
CA TYR A 310 0.21 13.35 -13.51
C TYR A 310 0.91 14.67 -13.32
N GLU A 311 0.51 15.40 -12.29
CA GLU A 311 0.98 16.76 -12.07
C GLU A 311 1.53 16.89 -10.65
N ARG A 312 2.75 17.41 -10.54
CA ARG A 312 3.37 17.79 -9.27
C ARG A 312 3.66 19.28 -9.33
N TYR A 313 3.01 20.03 -8.46
CA TYR A 313 3.15 21.48 -8.42
C TYR A 313 4.13 21.94 -7.36
N PHE A 314 4.58 23.19 -7.52
CA PHE A 314 5.10 23.99 -6.43
C PHE A 314 3.95 24.33 -5.46
N PRO A 315 4.25 24.73 -4.20
CA PRO A 315 3.27 25.41 -3.36
C PRO A 315 2.52 26.47 -4.18
N ALA A 316 1.19 26.40 -4.24
CA ALA A 316 0.41 27.28 -5.11
C ALA A 316 -0.73 27.93 -4.33
N PHE A 317 -0.97 29.21 -4.62
CA PHE A 317 -2.11 29.93 -4.09
C PHE A 317 -2.58 30.99 -5.08
N ASN A 318 -3.90 31.03 -5.32
CA ASN A 318 -4.54 32.01 -6.17
C ASN A 318 -3.88 32.08 -7.56
N LEU A 319 -3.72 30.91 -8.20
CA LEU A 319 -3.09 30.78 -9.53
C LEU A 319 -1.62 31.24 -9.59
N THR A 320 -0.97 31.40 -8.43
CA THR A 320 0.43 31.81 -8.32
C THR A 320 1.23 30.68 -7.68
N ALA A 321 2.29 30.24 -8.37
CA ALA A 321 3.25 29.28 -7.84
C ALA A 321 4.30 29.97 -6.97
N HIS A 322 4.65 29.34 -5.85
CA HIS A 322 5.65 29.76 -4.88
C HIS A 322 6.78 28.72 -4.82
N PRO A 323 7.75 28.78 -5.76
CA PRO A 323 8.88 27.86 -5.77
C PRO A 323 9.79 28.07 -4.55
N PRO A 324 10.60 27.07 -4.16
CA PRO A 324 11.54 27.17 -3.07
C PRO A 324 12.61 28.15 -3.54
N GLU A 325 12.97 29.11 -2.69
CA GLU A 325 14.05 30.03 -3.01
C GLU A 325 15.31 29.19 -3.29
N SER A 326 15.88 29.30 -4.49
CA SER A 326 17.20 28.73 -4.73
C SER A 326 18.14 29.41 -3.74
N SER A 327 18.71 28.65 -2.82
CA SER A 327 19.79 29.10 -1.95
C SER A 327 20.84 29.83 -2.79
N GLY A 328 20.87 31.15 -2.72
CA GLY A 328 21.67 31.96 -3.62
C GLY A 328 21.63 33.44 -3.25
N ASP A 329 22.50 33.79 -2.31
CA ASP A 329 23.09 35.10 -2.04
C ASP A 329 22.21 36.34 -2.14
N GLY A 330 22.08 37.00 -0.98
CA GLY A 330 21.41 38.28 -0.82
C GLY A 330 21.81 39.30 -1.88
N ASN A 331 20.85 39.69 -2.69
CA ASN A 331 20.69 41.09 -3.06
C ASN A 331 19.25 41.33 -3.52
N GLY A 332 18.58 42.27 -2.85
CA GLY A 332 17.22 42.66 -3.20
C GLY A 332 17.13 43.20 -4.63
N GLY A 333 16.15 42.70 -5.40
CA GLY A 333 15.91 43.19 -6.75
C GLY A 333 14.66 42.62 -7.41
N SER A 334 13.58 43.41 -7.40
CA SER A 334 12.46 43.45 -8.37
C SER A 334 11.66 42.18 -8.69
N ARG A 335 10.40 42.18 -8.20
CA ARG A 335 9.27 41.40 -8.72
C ARG A 335 9.15 41.53 -10.24
N ALA A 336 9.30 40.44 -10.98
CA ALA A 336 8.87 40.35 -12.38
C ALA A 336 7.71 39.36 -12.51
N SER A 337 6.56 39.91 -12.87
CA SER A 337 5.36 39.21 -13.32
C SER A 337 5.61 38.53 -14.66
N GLY A 338 5.20 37.26 -14.81
CA GLY A 338 4.84 36.71 -16.13
C GLY A 338 5.79 35.70 -16.78
N SER A 339 6.25 34.67 -16.08
CA SER A 339 6.80 33.48 -16.73
C SER A 339 6.06 32.22 -16.28
N VAL A 340 5.30 31.63 -17.20
CA VAL A 340 4.85 30.23 -17.11
C VAL A 340 6.11 29.36 -17.02
N LEU A 341 6.28 28.67 -15.90
CA LEU A 341 7.44 27.81 -15.66
C LEU A 341 7.31 26.55 -16.51
N LYS A 342 8.35 26.26 -17.31
CA LYS A 342 8.49 24.99 -18.03
C LYS A 342 8.96 23.93 -17.04
N TYR A 343 8.26 22.79 -17.03
CA TYR A 343 8.68 21.55 -16.38
C TYR A 343 10.07 21.13 -16.87
N GLU A 344 11.01 20.87 -15.95
CA GLU A 344 12.29 20.22 -16.27
C GLU A 344 12.25 18.74 -15.83
N PRO A 345 12.21 17.79 -16.78
CA PRO A 345 12.11 16.34 -16.49
C PRO A 345 13.32 15.74 -15.75
N SER A 346 14.41 16.50 -15.60
CA SER A 346 15.67 16.06 -14.98
C SER A 346 15.78 16.41 -13.49
N SER A 347 14.81 17.10 -12.91
CA SER A 347 14.85 17.44 -11.48
C SER A 347 14.59 16.18 -10.63
N PRO A 348 15.52 15.75 -9.77
CA PRO A 348 15.26 14.66 -8.84
C PRO A 348 14.07 15.05 -7.94
N VAL A 349 13.31 14.03 -7.50
CA VAL A 349 12.15 14.13 -6.59
C VAL A 349 12.27 15.37 -5.70
N THR A 350 11.43 16.37 -5.97
CA THR A 350 11.51 17.65 -5.25
C THR A 350 11.17 17.42 -3.79
N VAL A 351 12.16 17.57 -2.91
CA VAL A 351 11.98 17.50 -1.47
C VAL A 351 11.51 18.86 -0.99
N TRP A 352 10.41 18.88 -0.23
CA TRP A 352 9.84 20.08 0.37
C TRP A 352 9.92 19.99 1.89
N GLU A 353 10.42 21.03 2.51
CA GLU A 353 10.40 21.23 3.96
C GLU A 353 9.51 22.44 4.24
N GLU A 354 8.43 22.26 5.02
CA GLU A 354 7.54 23.33 5.50
C GLU A 354 7.01 24.28 4.40
N PRO A 355 6.18 23.77 3.45
CA PRO A 355 5.73 24.58 2.32
C PRO A 355 4.86 25.77 2.77
N CYS A 356 5.09 26.95 2.19
CA CYS A 356 4.34 28.17 2.53
C CYS A 356 2.89 28.20 2.01
N ALA A 357 2.51 27.22 1.18
CA ALA A 357 1.18 27.00 0.62
C ALA A 357 1.04 25.51 0.26
N ALA A 358 -0.17 25.02 0.02
CA ALA A 358 -0.39 23.62 -0.34
C ALA A 358 0.35 23.26 -1.64
N VAL A 359 1.09 22.15 -1.59
CA VAL A 359 1.61 21.46 -2.77
C VAL A 359 0.46 20.65 -3.35
N HIS A 360 0.12 20.87 -4.62
CA HIS A 360 -0.94 20.11 -5.28
C HIS A 360 -0.35 18.94 -6.06
N VAL A 361 -0.94 17.75 -5.91
CA VAL A 361 -0.55 16.53 -6.63
C VAL A 361 -1.80 15.88 -7.22
N THR A 362 -1.78 15.65 -8.54
CA THR A 362 -2.85 14.93 -9.24
C THR A 362 -2.34 13.57 -9.69
N THR A 363 -3.13 12.52 -9.44
CA THR A 363 -2.87 11.14 -9.85
C THR A 363 -4.02 10.59 -10.69
N GLY A 364 -3.75 9.75 -11.69
CA GLY A 364 -4.80 9.11 -12.50
C GLY A 364 -4.30 7.89 -13.26
N ALA A 365 -4.60 6.69 -12.77
CA ALA A 365 -4.06 5.44 -13.31
C ALA A 365 -4.96 4.80 -14.38
N GLY A 366 -4.95 5.42 -15.56
CA GLY A 366 -5.07 4.70 -16.83
C GLY A 366 -6.39 4.85 -17.58
N GLY A 367 -6.31 5.43 -18.78
CA GLY A 367 -7.40 5.40 -19.76
C GLY A 367 -7.20 6.20 -21.04
N ASN A 368 -5.98 6.64 -21.39
CA ASN A 368 -5.78 7.37 -22.64
C ASN A 368 -5.79 6.42 -23.86
N SER A 369 -6.59 6.74 -24.89
CA SER A 369 -6.58 6.10 -26.21
C SER A 369 -5.28 6.27 -27.01
N GLU A 370 -4.36 7.13 -26.54
CA GLU A 370 -3.03 7.38 -27.12
C GLU A 370 -1.90 6.57 -26.44
N MET A 371 -2.18 5.66 -25.49
CA MET A 371 -1.14 4.75 -24.98
C MET A 371 -0.75 3.74 -26.06
N ARG A 372 0.24 4.10 -26.91
CA ARG A 372 0.78 3.21 -27.95
C ARG A 372 1.44 1.99 -27.31
N VAL A 373 0.77 0.85 -27.41
CA VAL A 373 1.29 -0.46 -27.04
C VAL A 373 2.10 -1.01 -28.22
N GLY A 374 3.42 -0.92 -28.16
CA GLY A 374 4.32 -1.65 -29.07
C GLY A 374 4.62 -3.07 -28.56
N PRO A 375 5.20 -3.96 -29.39
CA PRO A 375 5.55 -5.33 -29.02
C PRO A 375 6.80 -5.46 -28.12
N GLU A 376 7.41 -4.35 -27.72
CA GLU A 376 8.60 -4.33 -26.86
C GLU A 376 8.22 -4.14 -25.38
N LEU A 377 8.95 -4.81 -24.48
CA LEU A 377 8.84 -4.61 -23.04
C LEU A 377 9.11 -3.13 -22.69
N PRO A 378 8.44 -2.56 -21.66
CA PRO A 378 8.65 -1.17 -21.27
C PRO A 378 10.13 -0.91 -20.93
N PRO A 379 10.76 0.14 -21.50
CA PRO A 379 12.21 0.35 -21.41
C PRO A 379 12.63 0.82 -20.02
N GLN A 380 13.28 -0.03 -19.22
CA GLN A 380 13.87 0.35 -17.93
C GLN A 380 14.98 1.43 -18.10
N GLY A 381 14.60 2.72 -18.09
CA GLY A 381 15.46 3.84 -18.52
C GLY A 381 14.97 5.21 -17.99
N PRO A 382 15.78 6.29 -18.10
CA PRO A 382 15.36 7.64 -17.71
C PRO A 382 14.16 8.09 -18.53
N CYS A 383 13.29 8.89 -17.91
CA CYS A 383 12.01 9.35 -18.45
C CYS A 383 12.19 9.97 -19.85
N SER A 384 11.51 9.41 -20.85
CA SER A 384 11.33 10.01 -22.17
C SER A 384 9.85 10.19 -22.45
N ASP A 385 9.54 11.08 -23.40
CA ASP A 385 8.19 11.51 -23.82
C ASP A 385 7.26 10.36 -24.32
N THR A 386 7.72 9.11 -24.27
CA THR A 386 7.06 7.91 -24.78
C THR A 386 6.79 6.85 -23.71
N ALA A 387 7.16 7.09 -22.45
CA ALA A 387 7.04 6.13 -21.35
C ALA A 387 6.31 6.75 -20.13
N PRO A 388 4.96 6.81 -20.13
CA PRO A 388 4.19 7.42 -19.03
C PRO A 388 4.21 6.61 -17.71
N TRP A 389 4.78 5.40 -17.72
CA TRP A 389 4.89 4.55 -16.54
C TRP A 389 6.06 4.93 -15.60
N CYS A 390 6.91 5.89 -15.99
CA CYS A 390 8.03 6.36 -15.17
C CYS A 390 7.62 7.32 -14.04
N ALA A 391 6.34 7.72 -13.93
CA ALA A 391 5.89 8.66 -12.89
C ALA A 391 5.67 8.01 -11.51
N PHE A 392 5.67 6.67 -11.41
CA PHE A 392 5.46 5.94 -10.16
C PHE A 392 6.73 5.28 -9.64
N GLN A 393 7.62 6.12 -9.14
CA GLN A 393 8.44 5.82 -7.97
C GLN A 393 8.81 7.18 -7.37
N SER A 394 8.00 7.69 -6.44
CA SER A 394 8.49 8.69 -5.47
C SER A 394 9.58 8.11 -4.55
N GLY A 395 9.96 6.83 -4.72
CA GLY A 395 11.24 6.28 -4.30
C GLY A 395 12.13 5.92 -5.50
N TRP A 396 12.65 6.91 -6.23
CA TRP A 396 13.84 6.67 -7.05
C TRP A 396 15.07 6.77 -6.14
N ALA A 397 15.59 5.62 -5.71
CA ALA A 397 16.97 5.54 -5.27
C ALA A 397 17.87 5.95 -6.46
N PRO A 398 18.84 6.85 -6.28
CA PRO A 398 19.67 7.33 -7.37
C PRO A 398 20.42 6.17 -8.02
N ARG A 399 20.33 6.07 -9.35
CA ARG A 399 21.16 5.14 -10.13
C ARG A 399 22.63 5.35 -9.79
N GLY A 400 23.23 4.35 -9.15
CA GLY A 400 24.65 4.31 -8.80
C GLY A 400 24.93 4.01 -7.33
N ALA A 401 23.95 4.16 -6.44
CA ALA A 401 24.03 3.62 -5.09
C ALA A 401 23.37 2.24 -5.07
N ALA A 402 24.08 1.21 -4.61
CA ALA A 402 23.46 -0.05 -4.22
C ALA A 402 22.30 0.29 -3.26
N MET A 403 21.07 -0.16 -3.56
CA MET A 403 20.03 -0.16 -2.52
C MET A 403 20.59 -1.05 -1.42
N PRO A 404 20.78 -0.55 -0.19
CA PRO A 404 21.30 -1.38 0.87
C PRO A 404 20.28 -2.49 1.13
N LEU A 405 20.78 -3.70 1.41
CA LEU A 405 19.98 -4.82 1.90
C LEU A 405 18.92 -4.29 2.89
N ASP A 406 17.64 -4.61 2.67
CA ASP A 406 16.56 -4.22 3.57
C ASP A 406 16.69 -4.96 4.91
N LEU A 407 17.52 -4.41 5.80
CA LEU A 407 17.81 -4.99 7.11
C LEU A 407 16.56 -5.10 7.97
N GLY A 408 15.61 -4.18 7.83
CA GLY A 408 14.34 -4.20 8.58
C GLY A 408 13.50 -5.41 8.21
N ARG A 409 13.39 -5.68 6.91
CA ARG A 409 12.74 -6.89 6.38
C ARG A 409 13.45 -8.16 6.82
N VAL A 410 14.77 -8.26 6.65
CA VAL A 410 15.54 -9.47 7.03
C VAL A 410 15.36 -9.77 8.52
N GLN A 411 15.43 -8.75 9.38
CA GLN A 411 15.19 -8.92 10.81
C GLN A 411 13.76 -9.35 11.13
N LYS A 412 12.74 -8.83 10.43
CA LYS A 412 11.35 -9.26 10.58
C LYS A 412 11.20 -10.74 10.20
N GLU A 413 11.73 -11.15 9.05
CA GLU A 413 11.66 -12.54 8.60
C GLU A 413 12.38 -13.52 9.54
N ILE A 414 13.54 -13.13 10.10
CA ILE A 414 14.23 -13.91 11.13
C ILE A 414 13.32 -14.08 12.36
N ARG A 415 12.72 -13.00 12.87
CA ARG A 415 11.80 -13.07 14.02
C ARG A 415 10.59 -13.94 13.74
N ASP A 416 10.05 -13.89 12.52
CA ASP A 416 8.89 -14.69 12.12
C ASP A 416 9.22 -16.18 12.04
N ILE A 417 10.44 -16.54 11.63
CA ILE A 417 10.96 -17.91 11.68
C ILE A 417 11.17 -18.35 13.13
N GLU A 418 11.77 -17.51 13.99
CA GLU A 418 12.02 -17.82 15.40
C GLU A 418 10.72 -18.04 16.20
N ARG A 419 9.66 -17.30 15.87
CA ARG A 419 8.33 -17.45 16.50
C ARG A 419 7.63 -18.73 16.08
N ASP A 420 7.90 -19.24 14.88
CA ASP A 420 7.25 -20.45 14.37
C ASP A 420 7.99 -21.72 14.76
N LYS A 421 7.53 -22.34 15.84
CA LYS A 421 8.06 -23.64 16.30
C LYS A 421 7.46 -24.84 15.59
N ALA A 422 6.41 -24.67 14.78
CA ALA A 422 5.63 -25.77 14.21
C ALA A 422 6.17 -26.25 12.85
N SER A 423 6.74 -25.35 12.05
CA SER A 423 7.23 -25.66 10.70
C SER A 423 8.51 -26.52 10.66
N GLY A 424 9.28 -26.55 11.74
CA GLY A 424 10.52 -27.33 11.80
C GLY A 424 11.67 -26.76 10.94
N VAL A 425 11.54 -25.53 10.47
CA VAL A 425 12.62 -24.74 9.85
C VAL A 425 13.15 -23.71 10.85
N THR A 426 14.46 -23.47 10.84
CA THR A 426 15.11 -22.45 11.67
C THR A 426 16.16 -21.71 10.85
N ILE A 427 16.53 -20.51 11.29
CA ILE A 427 17.59 -19.71 10.64
C ILE A 427 18.55 -19.15 11.68
N GLU A 428 19.83 -19.10 11.34
CA GLU A 428 20.89 -18.55 12.19
C GLU A 428 21.71 -17.51 11.41
N VAL A 429 22.07 -16.41 12.05
CA VAL A 429 22.91 -15.36 11.44
C VAL A 429 24.38 -15.77 11.52
N GLN A 430 25.10 -15.68 10.40
CA GLN A 430 26.53 -16.00 10.36
C GLN A 430 27.38 -14.77 10.72
N GLY A 431 28.01 -14.81 11.90
CA GLY A 431 28.84 -13.71 12.39
C GLY A 431 28.03 -12.44 12.67
N ASN A 432 28.53 -11.29 12.24
CA ASN A 432 27.88 -9.98 12.46
C ASN A 432 27.16 -9.44 11.21
N SER A 433 26.95 -10.26 10.17
CA SER A 433 26.32 -9.81 8.91
C SER A 433 24.98 -10.50 8.69
N LEU A 434 23.92 -9.70 8.56
CA LEU A 434 22.57 -10.18 8.21
C LEU A 434 22.45 -10.63 6.74
N GLN A 435 23.51 -10.48 5.94
CA GLN A 435 23.56 -10.97 4.54
C GLN A 435 23.88 -12.45 4.44
N LYS A 436 24.52 -13.04 5.45
CA LYS A 436 24.96 -14.44 5.45
C LYS A 436 24.19 -15.20 6.53
N LEU A 437 23.33 -16.10 6.12
CA LEU A 437 22.42 -16.82 7.01
C LEU A 437 22.55 -18.33 6.77
N ILE A 438 22.31 -19.12 7.81
CA ILE A 438 22.27 -20.57 7.74
C ILE A 438 20.84 -21.02 8.04
N GLY A 439 20.16 -21.53 7.01
CA GLY A 439 18.89 -22.19 7.17
C GLY A 439 19.07 -23.64 7.63
N ARG A 440 18.17 -24.13 8.47
CA ARG A 440 18.12 -25.53 8.90
C ARG A 440 16.72 -26.05 8.68
N LEU A 441 16.61 -27.19 8.02
CA LEU A 441 15.35 -27.87 7.71
C LEU A 441 15.39 -29.34 8.13
N ASN A 442 14.27 -29.82 8.66
CA ASN A 442 14.09 -31.23 8.97
C ASN A 442 13.59 -31.97 7.72
N GLY A 443 14.13 -33.17 7.50
CA GLY A 443 13.66 -34.05 6.45
C GLY A 443 12.18 -34.39 6.60
N PRO A 444 11.36 -34.29 5.54
CA PRO A 444 9.93 -34.58 5.62
C PRO A 444 9.66 -36.05 5.97
N ARG A 445 8.55 -36.30 6.67
CA ARG A 445 8.07 -37.66 6.96
C ARG A 445 7.69 -38.39 5.69
N ASP A 446 7.76 -39.72 5.73
CA ASP A 446 7.41 -40.61 4.61
C ASP A 446 8.28 -40.39 3.36
N THR A 447 9.47 -39.83 3.53
CA THR A 447 10.48 -39.64 2.47
C THR A 447 11.79 -40.35 2.87
N PRO A 448 12.69 -40.66 1.92
CA PRO A 448 14.02 -41.19 2.27
C PRO A 448 14.87 -40.22 3.11
N PHE A 449 14.44 -38.96 3.24
CA PHE A 449 15.09 -37.90 4.01
C PHE A 449 14.60 -37.84 5.47
N GLU A 450 13.57 -38.61 5.84
CA GLU A 450 12.98 -38.58 7.16
C GLU A 450 14.02 -38.82 8.28
N GLY A 451 13.96 -37.98 9.32
CA GLY A 451 14.89 -38.02 10.44
C GLY A 451 16.24 -37.33 10.18
N GLY A 452 16.52 -36.90 8.95
CA GLY A 452 17.68 -36.09 8.61
C GLY A 452 17.53 -34.61 8.97
N VAL A 453 18.64 -33.94 9.25
CA VAL A 453 18.74 -32.49 9.42
C VAL A 453 19.64 -31.93 8.33
N PHE A 454 19.11 -30.99 7.55
CA PHE A 454 19.82 -30.41 6.41
C PHE A 454 20.07 -28.92 6.64
N TYR A 455 21.29 -28.48 6.34
CA TYR A 455 21.70 -27.09 6.44
C TYR A 455 21.82 -26.47 5.05
N VAL A 456 21.39 -25.21 4.93
CA VAL A 456 21.36 -24.43 3.69
C VAL A 456 22.12 -23.13 3.92
N ASP A 457 23.10 -22.88 3.07
CA ASP A 457 23.81 -21.59 2.96
C ASP A 457 22.87 -20.62 2.25
N ILE A 458 22.57 -19.49 2.90
CA ILE A 458 21.69 -18.44 2.38
C ILE A 458 22.50 -17.16 2.29
N GLN A 459 22.66 -16.65 1.08
CA GLN A 459 23.34 -15.38 0.83
C GLN A 459 22.35 -14.38 0.23
N LEU A 460 22.19 -13.26 0.92
CA LEU A 460 21.37 -12.16 0.48
C LEU A 460 22.21 -11.19 -0.32
N ASP A 461 21.70 -10.85 -1.50
CA ASP A 461 22.25 -9.76 -2.31
C ASP A 461 21.83 -8.41 -1.70
N ASP A 462 22.55 -7.33 -2.01
CA ASP A 462 22.17 -5.98 -1.58
C ASP A 462 20.77 -5.60 -2.13
N GLN A 463 20.37 -6.18 -3.27
CA GLN A 463 19.04 -5.98 -3.85
C GLN A 463 17.95 -6.86 -3.24
N TYR A 464 18.25 -7.72 -2.25
CA TYR A 464 17.22 -8.49 -1.56
C TYR A 464 16.29 -7.53 -0.81
N PRO A 465 14.96 -7.61 -1.03
CA PRO A 465 14.21 -8.79 -1.49
C PRO A 465 13.75 -8.81 -2.95
N PHE A 466 14.19 -7.86 -3.76
CA PHE A 466 13.80 -7.77 -5.17
C PHE A 466 14.47 -8.81 -6.06
N VAL A 467 15.59 -9.36 -5.60
CA VAL A 467 16.23 -10.55 -6.16
C VAL A 467 16.15 -11.71 -5.18
N PRO A 468 16.07 -12.96 -5.67
CA PRO A 468 16.01 -14.13 -4.80
C PRO A 468 17.28 -14.27 -3.95
N PRO A 469 17.16 -14.88 -2.76
CA PRO A 469 18.31 -15.27 -1.98
C PRO A 469 19.06 -16.38 -2.72
N LYS A 470 20.40 -16.33 -2.72
CA LYS A 470 21.23 -17.42 -3.23
C LYS A 470 21.26 -18.52 -2.18
N MET A 471 20.54 -19.60 -2.43
CA MET A 471 20.48 -20.75 -1.53
C MET A 471 21.26 -21.95 -2.09
N ARG A 472 21.99 -22.64 -1.21
CA ARG A 472 22.73 -23.87 -1.55
C ARG A 472 22.72 -24.82 -0.37
N PHE A 473 22.49 -26.11 -0.61
CA PHE A 473 22.63 -27.11 0.45
C PHE A 473 24.11 -27.25 0.87
N ILE A 474 24.35 -27.09 2.16
CA ILE A 474 25.64 -27.41 2.80
C ILE A 474 25.70 -28.92 3.05
N THR A 475 24.61 -29.47 3.59
CA THR A 475 24.48 -30.91 3.80
C THR A 475 24.36 -31.63 2.47
N LYS A 476 25.22 -32.61 2.23
CA LYS A 476 25.13 -33.47 1.04
C LYS A 476 23.84 -34.30 1.08
N LEU A 477 23.13 -34.33 -0.03
CA LEU A 477 21.95 -35.18 -0.21
C LEU A 477 21.82 -35.66 -1.65
N TRP A 478 21.08 -36.74 -1.82
CA TRP A 478 20.87 -37.40 -3.11
C TRP A 478 19.45 -37.09 -3.61
N HIS A 479 19.31 -36.08 -4.48
CA HIS A 479 18.01 -35.59 -4.94
C HIS A 479 18.05 -35.10 -6.41
N PRO A 480 17.06 -35.39 -7.27
CA PRO A 480 17.07 -35.00 -8.69
C PRO A 480 17.27 -33.50 -8.95
N ASN A 481 16.66 -32.64 -8.13
CA ASN A 481 16.71 -31.17 -8.27
C ASN A 481 17.81 -30.50 -7.43
N ILE A 482 18.70 -31.27 -6.80
CA ILE A 482 19.81 -30.73 -6.00
C ILE A 482 21.11 -31.43 -6.41
N SER A 483 22.15 -30.66 -6.74
CA SER A 483 23.42 -31.23 -7.17
C SER A 483 24.06 -32.07 -6.06
N SER A 484 24.37 -33.34 -6.35
CA SER A 484 25.08 -34.22 -5.42
C SER A 484 26.53 -33.79 -5.15
N ALA A 485 27.11 -32.98 -6.05
CA ALA A 485 28.50 -32.52 -5.96
C ALA A 485 28.65 -31.26 -5.11
N ASN A 486 27.81 -30.24 -5.34
CA ASN A 486 27.99 -28.91 -4.74
C ASN A 486 26.74 -28.36 -4.02
N GLY A 487 25.61 -29.08 -4.03
CA GLY A 487 24.39 -28.67 -3.35
C GLY A 487 23.62 -27.53 -4.02
N ALA A 488 23.95 -27.17 -5.27
CA ALA A 488 23.17 -26.20 -6.06
C ALA A 488 21.73 -26.70 -6.25
N ILE A 489 20.78 -25.77 -6.26
CA ILE A 489 19.34 -26.05 -6.24
C ILE A 489 18.71 -25.60 -7.56
N CYS A 490 17.93 -26.48 -8.20
CA CYS A 490 17.01 -26.09 -9.26
C CYS A 490 15.60 -25.97 -8.69
N LEU A 491 15.19 -24.74 -8.40
CA LEU A 491 13.84 -24.40 -7.96
C LEU A 491 13.46 -23.07 -8.61
N ASP A 492 12.27 -23.02 -9.21
CA ASP A 492 11.72 -21.89 -9.97
C ASP A 492 11.60 -20.61 -9.11
N ILE A 493 11.16 -20.75 -7.86
CA ILE A 493 11.06 -19.60 -6.95
C ILE A 493 12.42 -19.03 -6.54
N LEU A 494 13.53 -19.73 -6.76
CA LEU A 494 14.89 -19.19 -6.54
C LEU A 494 15.50 -18.63 -7.83
N LYS A 495 14.72 -18.56 -8.91
CA LYS A 495 15.11 -18.08 -10.24
C LYS A 495 14.11 -17.02 -10.72
N ASP A 496 13.24 -17.38 -11.66
CA ASP A 496 12.34 -16.49 -12.39
C ASP A 496 10.96 -16.33 -11.73
N GLN A 497 10.57 -17.23 -10.82
CA GLN A 497 9.30 -17.14 -10.07
C GLN A 497 9.48 -16.51 -8.68
N TRP A 498 10.64 -15.92 -8.38
CA TRP A 498 10.83 -15.17 -7.15
C TRP A 498 9.96 -13.91 -7.16
N SER A 499 9.30 -13.64 -6.04
CA SER A 499 8.59 -12.40 -5.79
C SER A 499 9.04 -11.83 -4.45
N PRO A 500 9.14 -10.50 -4.29
CA PRO A 500 9.35 -9.88 -2.99
C PRO A 500 8.28 -10.24 -1.95
N ALA A 501 7.12 -10.79 -2.33
CA ALA A 501 6.16 -11.31 -1.36
C ALA A 501 6.62 -12.63 -0.69
N LEU A 502 7.56 -13.35 -1.29
CA LEU A 502 8.15 -14.56 -0.72
C LEU A 502 9.18 -14.20 0.36
N THR A 503 9.19 -14.96 1.44
CA THR A 503 10.11 -14.83 2.57
C THR A 503 11.14 -15.95 2.58
N LEU A 504 12.20 -15.79 3.36
CA LEU A 504 13.16 -16.85 3.71
C LEU A 504 12.45 -18.07 4.28
N LYS A 505 11.39 -17.85 5.07
CA LYS A 505 10.56 -18.93 5.61
C LYS A 505 9.86 -19.71 4.51
N THR A 506 9.15 -19.02 3.61
CA THR A 506 8.44 -19.68 2.51
C THR A 506 9.42 -20.36 1.55
N ALA A 507 10.60 -19.78 1.30
CA ALA A 507 11.64 -20.40 0.50
C ALA A 507 12.16 -21.71 1.14
N LEU A 508 12.44 -21.71 2.46
CA LEU A 508 12.84 -22.92 3.19
C LEU A 508 11.74 -23.99 3.20
N LEU A 509 10.47 -23.58 3.31
CA LEU A 509 9.33 -24.50 3.22
C LEU A 509 9.18 -25.08 1.81
N SER A 510 9.40 -24.29 0.77
CA SER A 510 9.42 -24.79 -0.61
C SER A 510 10.57 -25.77 -0.86
N LEU A 511 11.73 -25.59 -0.23
CA LEU A 511 12.80 -26.60 -0.25
C LEU A 511 12.37 -27.88 0.45
N GLN A 512 11.66 -27.79 1.59
CA GLN A 512 11.13 -28.96 2.27
C GLN A 512 10.08 -29.69 1.43
N ALA A 513 9.19 -28.94 0.75
CA ALA A 513 8.22 -29.50 -0.19
C ALA A 513 8.90 -30.18 -1.40
N LEU A 514 9.99 -29.60 -1.89
CA LEU A 514 10.78 -30.18 -2.98
C LEU A 514 11.36 -31.55 -2.59
N LEU A 515 11.82 -31.73 -1.35
CA LEU A 515 12.28 -33.04 -0.84
C LEU A 515 11.16 -34.09 -0.79
N SER A 516 9.92 -33.67 -0.57
CA SER A 516 8.74 -34.56 -0.62
C SER A 516 8.26 -34.86 -2.03
N SER A 517 8.51 -33.98 -3.00
CA SER A 517 7.99 -34.10 -4.36
C SER A 517 9.04 -33.68 -5.40
N PRO A 518 10.02 -34.57 -5.70
CA PRO A 518 11.06 -34.31 -6.69
C PRO A 518 10.48 -34.12 -8.10
N GLN A 519 11.10 -33.25 -8.90
CA GLN A 519 10.76 -33.03 -10.31
C GLN A 519 11.87 -33.54 -11.25
N PRO A 520 11.84 -34.83 -11.64
CA PRO A 520 12.91 -35.42 -12.45
C PRO A 520 12.94 -34.92 -13.90
N ASP A 521 11.88 -34.28 -14.39
CA ASP A 521 11.79 -33.75 -15.76
C ASP A 521 12.55 -32.42 -15.94
N ASP A 522 12.84 -31.70 -14.85
CA ASP A 522 13.71 -30.52 -14.81
C ASP A 522 14.83 -30.68 -13.76
N PRO A 523 15.79 -31.60 -13.97
CA PRO A 523 16.72 -31.99 -12.94
C PRO A 523 17.93 -31.04 -12.84
N GLN A 524 18.44 -30.90 -11.62
CA GLN A 524 19.75 -30.29 -11.37
C GLN A 524 20.89 -31.30 -11.49
N ASP A 525 20.61 -32.58 -11.20
CA ASP A 525 21.54 -33.69 -11.29
C ASP A 525 20.97 -34.79 -12.18
N ALA A 526 21.48 -34.86 -13.42
CA ALA A 526 20.99 -35.80 -14.41
C ALA A 526 21.23 -37.27 -14.04
N VAL A 527 22.26 -37.58 -13.23
CA VAL A 527 22.55 -38.95 -12.80
C VAL A 527 21.52 -39.40 -11.77
N VAL A 528 21.24 -38.55 -10.79
CA VAL A 528 20.24 -38.82 -9.76
C VAL A 528 18.84 -38.92 -10.38
N ALA A 529 18.50 -38.01 -11.30
CA ALA A 529 17.21 -38.04 -12.00
C ALA A 529 17.03 -39.30 -12.85
N ARG A 530 18.09 -39.75 -13.54
CA ARG A 530 18.05 -41.01 -14.29
C ARG A 530 17.83 -42.20 -13.37
N GLN A 531 18.50 -42.23 -12.21
CA GLN A 531 18.29 -43.30 -11.23
C GLN A 531 16.84 -43.29 -10.73
N TYR A 532 16.32 -42.11 -10.36
CA TYR A 532 14.93 -41.91 -9.92
C TYR A 532 13.91 -42.46 -10.93
N LEU A 533 14.07 -42.11 -12.21
CA LEU A 533 13.18 -42.54 -13.30
C LEU A 533 13.33 -44.04 -13.63
N SER A 534 14.53 -44.60 -13.48
CA SER A 534 14.81 -45.99 -13.84
C SER A 534 14.43 -47.00 -12.75
N SER A 535 14.66 -46.66 -11.47
CA SER A 535 14.43 -47.55 -10.33
C SER A 535 14.22 -46.72 -9.06
N LEU A 536 12.95 -46.52 -8.71
CA LEU A 536 12.57 -45.76 -7.51
C LEU A 536 13.11 -46.42 -6.23
N ALA A 537 13.16 -47.76 -6.18
CA ALA A 537 13.65 -48.51 -5.02
C ALA A 537 15.15 -48.27 -4.77
N ASP A 538 15.97 -48.29 -5.82
CA ASP A 538 17.41 -48.04 -5.71
C ASP A 538 17.70 -46.58 -5.35
N TYR A 539 16.93 -45.65 -5.92
CA TYR A 539 16.98 -44.24 -5.53
C TYR A 539 16.66 -44.06 -4.04
N GLN A 540 15.55 -44.64 -3.55
CA GLN A 540 15.14 -44.52 -2.16
C GLN A 540 16.20 -45.10 -1.20
N ALA A 541 16.78 -46.26 -1.54
CA ALA A 541 17.85 -46.87 -0.76
C ALA A 541 19.10 -45.96 -0.71
N THR A 542 19.51 -45.41 -1.85
CA THR A 542 20.68 -44.52 -1.97
C THR A 542 20.45 -43.21 -1.20
N ALA A 543 19.30 -42.57 -1.39
CA ALA A 543 18.94 -41.31 -0.71
C ALA A 543 18.83 -41.49 0.81
N LYS A 544 18.30 -42.63 1.27
CA LYS A 544 18.26 -42.97 2.70
C LYS A 544 19.66 -43.18 3.27
N GLN A 545 20.54 -43.87 2.55
CA GLN A 545 21.93 -44.05 2.96
C GLN A 545 22.67 -42.70 3.07
N TRP A 546 22.48 -41.81 2.10
CA TRP A 546 23.07 -40.46 2.14
C TRP A 546 22.54 -39.65 3.32
N THR A 547 21.24 -39.68 3.57
CA THR A 547 20.63 -39.02 4.74
C THR A 547 21.24 -39.53 6.05
N GLN A 548 21.40 -40.86 6.18
CA GLN A 548 22.02 -41.48 7.35
C GLN A 548 23.53 -41.21 7.49
N THR A 549 24.20 -40.76 6.43
CA THR A 549 25.65 -40.51 6.44
C THR A 549 25.97 -39.03 6.66
N TYR A 550 25.18 -38.14 6.06
CA TYR A 550 25.51 -36.71 5.96
C TYR A 550 24.56 -35.79 6.72
N ALA A 551 23.30 -36.18 6.97
CA ALA A 551 22.26 -35.29 7.50
C ALA A 551 22.14 -35.34 9.04
N HIS A 552 23.26 -35.18 9.75
CA HIS A 552 23.31 -35.17 11.22
C HIS A 552 23.49 -33.76 11.79
N ALA A 553 22.84 -33.49 12.94
CA ALA A 553 22.82 -32.16 13.57
C ALA A 553 24.21 -31.61 13.98
N GLN A 554 25.23 -32.47 14.12
CA GLN A 554 26.54 -32.12 14.71
C GLN A 554 27.56 -31.46 13.76
N GLN A 555 27.29 -31.29 12.46
CA GLN A 555 28.33 -30.85 11.50
C GLN A 555 28.62 -29.34 11.44
N VAL A 556 27.73 -28.43 11.88
CA VAL A 556 27.94 -26.97 11.72
C VAL A 556 28.74 -26.33 12.87
N VAL A 557 28.70 -26.91 14.07
CA VAL A 557 29.42 -26.37 15.25
C VAL A 557 30.95 -26.45 15.11
N GLY A 558 31.47 -27.33 14.23
CA GLY A 558 32.91 -27.48 14.01
C GLY A 558 33.47 -26.65 12.85
N LEU A 559 32.65 -26.23 11.88
CA LEU A 559 33.15 -25.59 10.66
C LEU A 559 33.74 -24.20 10.93
N GLU A 560 33.11 -23.42 11.81
CA GLU A 560 33.55 -22.07 12.14
C GLU A 560 34.90 -22.07 12.88
N ALA A 561 35.09 -23.04 13.78
CA ALA A 561 36.37 -23.24 14.48
C ALA A 561 37.48 -23.64 13.50
N LYS A 562 37.17 -24.44 12.48
CA LYS A 562 38.12 -24.85 11.43
C LYS A 562 38.48 -23.69 10.49
N VAL A 563 37.48 -22.91 10.09
CA VAL A 563 37.69 -21.69 9.30
C VAL A 563 38.58 -20.72 10.06
N GLN A 564 38.33 -20.55 11.37
CA GLN A 564 39.14 -19.71 12.24
C GLN A 564 40.58 -20.23 12.38
N ALA A 565 40.78 -21.53 12.56
CA ALA A 565 42.11 -22.14 12.64
C ALA A 565 42.92 -21.94 11.35
N ILE A 566 42.30 -22.07 10.18
CA ILE A 566 42.96 -21.82 8.89
C ILE A 566 43.21 -20.33 8.65
N ALA A 567 42.31 -19.44 9.10
CA ALA A 567 42.51 -18.00 9.03
C ALA A 567 43.68 -17.54 9.92
N GLU A 568 43.87 -18.16 11.09
CA GLU A 568 45.00 -17.91 11.99
C GLU A 568 46.35 -18.35 11.40
N MET A 569 46.35 -19.25 10.41
CA MET A 569 47.54 -19.64 9.64
C MET A 569 47.91 -18.61 8.54
N GLY A 570 47.14 -17.52 8.40
CA GLY A 570 47.46 -16.40 7.50
C GLY A 570 46.71 -16.43 6.15
N PHE A 571 45.78 -17.36 5.96
CA PHE A 571 44.93 -17.41 4.77
C PHE A 571 43.69 -16.54 4.94
N GLY A 572 43.20 -15.96 3.84
CA GLY A 572 41.96 -15.19 3.86
C GLY A 572 40.77 -16.06 4.29
N ARG A 573 39.86 -15.52 5.10
CA ARG A 573 38.69 -16.28 5.60
C ARG A 573 37.87 -16.92 4.48
N GLU A 574 37.71 -16.25 3.34
CA GLU A 574 37.01 -16.82 2.18
C GLU A 574 37.80 -17.94 1.50
N GLN A 575 39.12 -17.86 1.46
CA GLN A 575 39.99 -18.93 0.97
C GLN A 575 39.92 -20.15 1.88
N ALA A 576 39.94 -19.95 3.20
CA ALA A 576 39.79 -21.01 4.20
C ALA A 576 38.44 -21.74 4.07
N LEU A 577 37.36 -20.97 3.86
CA LEU A 577 36.01 -21.51 3.68
C LEU A 577 35.89 -22.31 2.38
N GLU A 578 36.45 -21.79 1.29
CA GLU A 578 36.43 -22.49 0.00
C GLU A 578 37.29 -23.76 0.03
N ALA A 579 38.48 -23.70 0.65
CA ALA A 579 39.33 -24.88 0.80
C ALA A 579 38.69 -25.97 1.65
N LEU A 580 38.06 -25.61 2.78
CA LEU A 580 37.29 -26.55 3.60
C LEU A 580 36.05 -27.08 2.86
N ARG A 581 35.44 -26.29 1.98
CA ARG A 581 34.34 -26.74 1.10
C ARG A 581 34.84 -27.76 0.07
N CYS A 582 35.97 -27.50 -0.59
CA CYS A 582 36.60 -28.41 -1.54
C CYS A 582 37.09 -29.71 -0.86
N ALA A 583 37.56 -29.61 0.38
CA ALA A 583 38.07 -30.72 1.18
C ALA A 583 36.99 -31.43 2.03
N ASN A 584 35.71 -31.10 1.84
CA ASN A 584 34.59 -31.71 2.58
C ASN A 584 34.74 -31.64 4.12
N GLY A 585 35.32 -30.55 4.63
CA GLY A 585 35.54 -30.30 6.05
C GLY A 585 36.80 -30.94 6.65
N ASP A 586 37.65 -31.57 5.82
CA ASP A 586 38.96 -32.09 6.21
C ASP A 586 40.00 -30.96 6.21
N GLU A 587 40.57 -30.64 7.37
CA GLU A 587 41.51 -29.53 7.54
C GLU A 587 42.84 -29.77 6.81
N GLN A 588 43.27 -31.02 6.70
CA GLN A 588 44.55 -31.38 6.12
C GLN A 588 44.49 -31.28 4.59
N GLN A 589 43.43 -31.81 3.98
CA GLN A 589 43.17 -31.62 2.55
C GLN A 589 42.88 -30.16 2.18
N ALA A 590 42.19 -29.41 3.05
CA ALA A 590 42.00 -27.98 2.85
C ALA A 590 43.33 -27.22 2.84
N MET A 591 44.28 -27.64 3.68
CA MET A 591 45.61 -27.03 3.73
C MET A 591 46.46 -27.37 2.51
N GLU A 592 46.40 -28.62 2.03
CA GLU A 592 47.05 -29.03 0.77
C GLU A 592 46.51 -28.23 -0.42
N TYR A 593 45.19 -28.02 -0.48
CA TYR A 593 44.54 -27.21 -1.50
C TYR A 593 44.99 -25.73 -1.47
N LEU A 594 45.18 -25.15 -0.28
CA LEU A 594 45.62 -23.76 -0.11
C LEU A 594 47.11 -23.54 -0.41
N LEU A 595 47.95 -24.56 -0.18
CA LEU A 595 49.39 -24.49 -0.38
C LEU A 595 49.83 -24.86 -1.80
N GLY A 596 48.89 -25.26 -2.67
CA GLY A 596 49.14 -25.49 -4.10
C GLY A 596 50.08 -26.66 -4.38
N ALA A 597 49.88 -27.80 -3.71
CA ALA A 597 50.57 -29.05 -4.01
C ALA A 597 49.90 -29.85 -5.14
#